data_AF-A0A535G8Q4-F1
#
_entry.id   AF-A0A535G8Q4-F1
#
_cell.length_a   1.000
_cell.length_b   1.000
_cell.length_c   1.000
_cell.angle_alpha   90.00
_cell.angle_beta   90.00
_cell.angle_gamma   90.00
#
_symmetry.space_group_name_H-M   'P 1'
#
loop_
_entity.id
_entity.type
_entity.pdbx_description
1 polymer ?
#
loop_
_entity_poly.entity_id
_entity_poly.type
_entity_poly.pdbx_seq_one_letter_code
_entity_poly.pdbx_strand_id
1 'polypeptide(L)'
;MDIGGATLLRAAAKNYQDVVVIARPDRYGAVLDELKGRGNVSLETRRLLAAEAFSHTAAYDATIASRFVSEAGIQFPEEMTLSLRKVRDLRYGENPHQQAAFYALRGEEGGAMVSMEQIHGRAASFNNVLDINAAWRIVSDFAQPTVAIVKHQNP
;
A
#
# COMPACT_ATOMS: atom_id res chain seq x y z
N MET A 1 -12.72 -14.34 11.89
CA MET A 1 -12.00 -13.17 12.43
C MET A 1 -11.03 -13.71 13.46
N ASP A 2 -9.73 -13.65 13.18
CA ASP A 2 -8.67 -14.00 14.12
C ASP A 2 -8.59 -12.97 15.24
N ILE A 3 -8.61 -13.46 16.48
CA ILE A 3 -8.46 -12.69 17.71
C ILE A 3 -7.04 -12.85 18.25
N GLY A 4 -6.57 -14.10 18.35
CA GLY A 4 -5.28 -14.42 18.97
C GLY A 4 -4.10 -13.84 18.19
N GLY A 5 -4.10 -13.96 16.86
CA GLY A 5 -3.04 -13.42 16.02
C GLY A 5 -2.93 -11.90 16.14
N ALA A 6 -4.04 -11.18 16.05
CA ALA A 6 -4.06 -9.72 16.19
C ALA A 6 -3.63 -9.27 17.59
N THR A 7 -4.08 -9.96 18.65
CA THR A 7 -3.65 -9.68 20.03
C THR A 7 -2.15 -9.87 20.22
N LEU A 8 -1.59 -11.00 19.77
CA LEU A 8 -0.17 -11.29 19.89
C LEU A 8 0.69 -10.29 19.10
N LEU A 9 0.27 -9.96 17.88
CA LEU A 9 0.98 -9.01 17.02
C LEU A 9 1.06 -7.63 17.66
N ARG A 10 -0.06 -7.14 18.21
CA ARG A 10 -0.14 -5.84 18.91
C ARG A 10 0.65 -5.83 20.20
N ALA A 11 0.61 -6.92 20.98
CA ALA A 11 1.37 -7.04 22.22
C ALA A 11 2.88 -7.00 21.94
N ALA A 12 3.35 -7.78 20.96
CA ALA A 12 4.75 -7.79 20.57
C ALA A 12 5.21 -6.44 19.99
N ALA A 13 4.38 -5.81 19.15
CA ALA A 13 4.67 -4.48 18.61
C ALA A 13 4.74 -3.40 19.69
N LYS A 14 3.88 -3.44 20.70
CA LYS A 14 3.96 -2.53 21.85
C LYS A 14 5.26 -2.74 22.64
N ASN A 15 5.72 -3.99 22.73
CA ASN A 15 6.93 -4.37 23.47
C ASN A 15 8.19 -4.48 22.58
N TYR A 16 8.24 -3.75 21.46
CA TYR A 16 9.34 -3.83 20.48
C TYR A 16 10.73 -3.52 21.04
N GLN A 17 10.82 -2.92 22.22
CA GLN A 17 12.11 -2.70 22.88
C GLN A 17 12.78 -4.01 23.27
N ASP A 18 12.00 -5.05 23.58
CA ASP A 18 12.51 -6.34 24.06
C ASP A 18 12.24 -7.49 23.10
N VAL A 19 11.23 -7.39 22.22
CA VAL A 19 10.86 -8.47 21.30
C VAL A 19 10.87 -8.02 19.83
N VAL A 20 11.15 -8.96 18.94
CA VAL A 20 11.08 -8.76 17.49
C VAL A 20 9.72 -9.26 17.00
N VAL A 21 8.88 -8.36 16.50
CA VAL A 21 7.60 -8.71 15.85
C VAL A 21 7.81 -8.75 14.34
N ILE A 22 7.25 -9.73 13.64
CA ILE A 22 7.30 -9.77 12.17
C ILE A 22 5.90 -10.09 11.65
N ALA A 23 5.27 -9.11 11.00
CA ALA A 23 3.92 -9.25 10.46
C ALA A 23 3.88 -9.72 8.99
N ARG A 24 5.04 -9.78 8.32
CA ARG A 24 5.13 -10.08 6.90
C ARG A 24 6.32 -10.98 6.56
N PRO A 25 6.15 -12.01 5.72
CA PRO A 25 7.23 -12.93 5.37
C PRO A 25 8.41 -12.29 4.65
N ASP A 26 8.19 -11.23 3.87
CA ASP A 26 9.23 -10.52 3.13
C ASP A 26 10.25 -9.80 4.02
N ARG A 27 9.98 -9.68 5.33
CA ARG A 27 10.91 -9.15 6.32
C ARG A 27 11.87 -10.18 6.90
N TYR A 28 11.67 -11.48 6.65
CA TYR A 28 12.49 -12.54 7.25
C TYR A 28 13.97 -12.42 6.86
N GLY A 29 14.28 -12.13 5.59
CA GLY A 29 15.67 -12.00 5.12
C GLY A 29 16.45 -10.94 5.90
N ALA A 30 15.94 -9.69 5.92
CA ALA A 30 16.60 -8.59 6.60
C ALA A 30 16.80 -8.84 8.11
N VAL A 31 15.80 -9.45 8.76
CA VAL A 31 15.90 -9.81 10.19
C VAL A 31 16.94 -10.90 10.43
N LEU A 32 16.97 -11.93 9.59
CA LEU A 32 17.96 -13.01 9.67
C LEU A 32 19.38 -12.49 9.45
N ASP A 33 19.57 -11.55 8.53
CA ASP A 33 20.87 -10.96 8.23
C ASP A 33 21.41 -10.16 9.43
N GLU A 34 20.56 -9.37 10.10
CA GLU A 34 20.94 -8.68 11.34
C GLU A 34 21.28 -9.66 12.46
N LEU A 35 20.46 -10.69 12.66
CA LEU A 35 20.70 -11.72 13.67
C LEU A 35 22.03 -12.45 13.44
N LYS A 36 22.35 -12.84 12.20
CA LYS A 36 23.61 -13.50 11.87
C LYS A 36 24.81 -12.57 12.00
N GLY A 37 24.66 -11.31 11.59
CA GLY A 37 25.77 -10.34 11.57
C GLY A 37 26.11 -9.76 12.94
N ARG A 38 25.11 -9.57 13.81
CA ARG A 38 25.26 -8.84 15.10
C ARG A 38 24.86 -9.66 16.32
N GLY A 39 24.23 -10.81 16.14
CA GLY A 39 23.62 -11.60 17.22
C GLY A 39 22.31 -11.01 17.75
N ASN A 40 21.86 -9.87 17.21
CA ASN A 40 20.61 -9.21 17.60
C ASN A 40 19.99 -8.42 16.43
N VAL A 41 18.73 -8.06 16.57
CA VAL A 41 18.04 -7.09 15.69
C VAL A 41 18.16 -5.71 16.33
N SER A 42 18.54 -4.68 15.59
CA SER A 42 18.68 -3.33 16.15
C SER A 42 17.36 -2.76 16.68
N LEU A 43 17.43 -1.82 17.63
CA LEU A 43 16.24 -1.14 18.16
C LEU A 43 15.49 -0.35 17.06
N GLU A 44 16.23 0.21 16.10
CA GLU A 44 15.68 0.91 14.93
C GLU A 44 14.83 -0.04 14.08
N THR A 45 15.38 -1.21 13.73
CA THR A 45 14.65 -2.23 12.96
C THR A 45 13.44 -2.75 13.73
N ARG A 46 13.56 -3.01 15.04
CA ARG A 46 12.40 -3.43 15.86
C ARG A 46 11.29 -2.37 15.88
N ARG A 47 11.65 -1.08 15.93
CA ARG A 47 10.68 0.03 15.86
C ARG A 47 9.95 0.07 14.52
N LEU A 48 10.68 -0.10 13.42
CA LEU A 48 10.09 -0.17 12.07
C LEU A 48 9.13 -1.35 11.95
N LEU A 49 9.54 -2.53 12.40
CA LEU A 49 8.71 -3.72 12.40
C LEU A 49 7.46 -3.58 13.28
N ALA A 50 7.56 -2.88 14.42
CA ALA A 50 6.41 -2.56 15.25
C ALA A 50 5.40 -1.64 14.56
N ALA A 51 5.89 -0.60 13.87
CA ALA A 51 5.04 0.27 13.07
C ALA A 51 4.34 -0.51 11.93
N GLU A 52 5.05 -1.42 11.29
CA GLU A 52 4.47 -2.33 10.28
C GLU A 52 3.41 -3.27 10.86
N ALA A 53 3.66 -3.82 12.05
CA ALA A 53 2.71 -4.69 12.74
C ALA A 53 1.41 -3.95 13.09
N PHE A 54 1.50 -2.75 13.66
CA PHE A 54 0.31 -1.93 13.91
C PHE A 54 -0.43 -1.55 12.63
N SER A 55 0.30 -1.21 11.56
CA SER A 55 -0.30 -0.92 10.25
C SER A 55 -1.01 -2.15 9.67
N HIS A 56 -0.46 -3.36 9.90
CA HIS A 56 -1.07 -4.61 9.48
C HIS A 56 -2.38 -4.90 10.24
N THR A 57 -2.39 -4.75 11.56
CA THR A 57 -3.62 -4.92 12.36
C THR A 57 -4.67 -3.85 12.06
N ALA A 58 -4.26 -2.61 11.83
CA ALA A 58 -5.19 -1.53 11.46
C ALA A 58 -5.87 -1.82 10.12
N ALA A 59 -5.12 -2.34 9.13
CA ALA A 59 -5.68 -2.76 7.85
C ALA A 59 -6.70 -3.91 8.01
N TYR A 60 -6.37 -4.87 8.88
CA TYR A 60 -7.24 -6.00 9.19
C TYR A 60 -8.57 -5.55 9.82
N ASP A 61 -8.52 -4.69 10.84
CA ASP A 61 -9.72 -4.15 11.51
C ASP A 61 -10.54 -3.26 10.56
N ALA A 62 -9.89 -2.46 9.72
CA ALA A 62 -10.58 -1.65 8.70
C ALA A 62 -11.34 -2.51 7.69
N THR A 63 -10.77 -3.65 7.28
CA THR A 63 -11.41 -4.59 6.35
C THR A 63 -12.65 -5.20 6.99
N ILE A 64 -12.55 -5.61 8.26
CA ILE A 64 -13.69 -6.10 9.04
C ILE A 64 -14.80 -5.05 9.12
N ALA A 65 -14.45 -3.81 9.48
CA ALA A 65 -15.42 -2.73 9.60
C ALA A 65 -16.14 -2.46 8.27
N SER A 66 -15.39 -2.38 7.16
CA SER A 66 -15.97 -2.18 5.82
C SER A 66 -16.93 -3.30 5.42
N ARG A 67 -16.65 -4.54 5.86
CA ARG A 67 -17.52 -5.68 5.61
C ARG A 67 -18.85 -5.54 6.33
N PHE A 68 -18.85 -5.18 7.61
CA PHE A 68 -20.10 -4.96 8.37
C PHE A 68 -20.94 -3.81 7.80
N VAL A 69 -20.29 -2.72 7.38
CA VAL A 69 -20.97 -1.60 6.69
C VAL A 69 -21.66 -2.08 5.41
N SER A 70 -20.95 -2.88 4.60
CA SER A 70 -21.49 -3.44 3.36
C SER A 70 -22.64 -4.42 3.62
N GLU A 71 -22.50 -5.33 4.59
CA GLU A 71 -23.54 -6.30 4.96
C GLU A 71 -24.80 -5.62 5.54
N ALA A 72 -24.65 -4.47 6.19
CA ALA A 72 -25.76 -3.63 6.64
C ALA A 72 -26.42 -2.81 5.51
N GLY A 73 -25.91 -2.87 4.27
CA GLY A 73 -26.43 -2.13 3.13
C GLY A 73 -26.16 -0.62 3.18
N ILE A 74 -25.19 -0.18 3.98
CA ILE A 74 -24.85 1.23 4.16
C ILE A 74 -23.88 1.64 3.04
N GLN A 75 -24.31 2.56 2.16
CA GLN A 75 -23.47 3.01 1.03
C GLN A 75 -22.43 4.07 1.45
N PHE A 76 -22.81 4.99 2.33
CA PHE A 76 -21.96 6.09 2.80
C PHE A 76 -21.97 6.10 4.34
N PRO A 77 -21.07 5.34 4.99
CA PRO A 77 -21.03 5.27 6.45
C PRO A 77 -20.57 6.60 7.06
N GLU A 78 -20.96 6.85 8.31
CA GLU A 78 -20.49 8.01 9.09
C GLU A 78 -18.96 8.01 9.26
N GLU A 79 -18.36 6.83 9.38
CA GLU A 79 -16.92 6.62 9.45
C GLU A 79 -16.45 5.67 8.36
N MET A 80 -15.43 6.09 7.59
CA MET A 80 -14.81 5.28 6.55
C MET A 80 -13.29 5.24 6.77
N THR A 81 -12.74 4.03 6.90
CA THR A 81 -11.29 3.82 7.03
C THR A 81 -10.72 3.24 5.74
N LEU A 82 -9.84 3.99 5.08
CA LEU A 82 -9.13 3.53 3.88
C LEU A 82 -7.75 2.99 4.25
N SER A 83 -7.53 1.69 4.03
CA SER A 83 -6.21 1.09 4.22
C SER A 83 -5.43 1.12 2.92
N LEU A 84 -4.39 1.95 2.87
CA LEU A 84 -3.56 2.15 1.69
C LEU A 84 -2.17 1.53 1.88
N ARG A 85 -1.61 0.98 0.80
CA ARG A 85 -0.24 0.48 0.73
C ARG A 85 0.53 1.27 -0.32
N LYS A 86 1.69 1.81 0.07
CA LYS A 86 2.60 2.48 -0.86
C LYS A 86 3.09 1.48 -1.90
N VAL A 87 2.93 1.83 -3.17
CA VAL A 87 3.41 1.06 -4.31
C VAL A 87 4.79 1.57 -4.72
N ARG A 88 4.95 2.88 -4.89
CA ARG A 88 6.22 3.53 -5.24
C ARG A 88 6.23 5.02 -4.90
N ASP A 89 7.42 5.57 -4.73
CA ASP A 89 7.62 7.02 -4.80
C ASP A 89 7.47 7.51 -6.25
N LEU A 90 7.00 8.74 -6.41
CA LEU A 90 6.90 9.41 -7.70
C LEU A 90 8.00 10.46 -7.80
N ARG A 91 8.35 10.82 -9.05
CA ARG A 91 9.45 11.75 -9.30
C ARG A 91 9.25 13.11 -8.62
N TYR A 92 8.01 13.59 -8.62
CA TYR A 92 7.50 14.77 -7.91
C TYR A 92 5.96 14.73 -7.99
N GLY A 93 5.29 15.63 -7.27
CA GLY A 93 3.84 15.82 -7.29
C GLY A 93 3.34 16.49 -8.58
N GLU A 94 2.30 17.29 -8.50
CA GLU A 94 1.83 18.04 -9.67
C GLU A 94 2.90 19.02 -10.19
N ASN A 95 3.70 19.56 -9.27
CA ASN A 95 4.80 20.49 -9.54
C ASN A 95 6.14 19.98 -8.99
N PRO A 96 7.29 20.36 -9.56
CA PRO A 96 8.61 19.82 -9.19
C PRO A 96 9.03 19.98 -7.72
N HIS A 97 8.49 20.98 -7.02
CA HIS A 97 8.81 21.25 -5.61
C HIS A 97 7.98 20.39 -4.64
N GLN A 98 6.99 19.62 -5.13
CA GLN A 98 6.11 18.79 -4.32
C GLN A 98 6.59 17.35 -4.31
N GLN A 99 6.54 16.70 -3.14
CA GLN A 99 6.77 15.26 -3.03
C GLN A 99 5.48 14.51 -3.35
N ALA A 100 5.60 13.29 -3.89
CA ALA A 100 4.44 12.43 -4.13
C ALA A 100 4.82 10.95 -4.10
N ALA A 101 3.82 10.12 -3.80
CA ALA A 101 3.92 8.67 -3.86
C ALA A 101 2.59 8.09 -4.34
N PHE A 102 2.67 6.95 -5.01
CA PHE A 102 1.52 6.20 -5.48
C PHE A 102 1.15 5.13 -4.45
N TYR A 103 -0.12 5.13 -4.04
CA TYR A 103 -0.68 4.20 -3.08
C TYR A 103 -1.82 3.41 -3.72
N ALA A 104 -2.00 2.16 -3.31
CA ALA A 104 -3.11 1.30 -3.69
C ALA A 104 -3.94 0.94 -2.45
N LEU A 105 -5.24 0.70 -2.65
CA LEU A 105 -6.07 0.07 -1.62
C LEU A 105 -5.53 -1.33 -1.31
N ARG A 106 -5.39 -1.66 -0.03
CA ARG A 106 -4.99 -3.00 0.37
C ARG A 106 -6.06 -4.00 -0.07
N GLY A 107 -5.63 -5.06 -0.76
CA GLY A 107 -6.53 -6.06 -1.36
C GLY A 107 -6.78 -5.83 -2.86
N GLU A 108 -6.50 -4.63 -3.40
CA GLU A 108 -6.63 -4.32 -4.83
C GLU A 108 -5.28 -4.37 -5.57
N GLU A 109 -4.44 -5.32 -5.22
CA GLU A 109 -3.06 -5.40 -5.73
C GLU A 109 -3.00 -5.76 -7.22
N GLY A 110 -4.10 -6.23 -7.81
CA GLY A 110 -4.21 -6.60 -9.23
C GLY A 110 -4.76 -5.52 -10.18
N GLY A 111 -5.05 -4.32 -9.70
CA GLY A 111 -5.54 -3.24 -10.57
C GLY A 111 -4.50 -2.81 -11.61
N ALA A 112 -4.91 -2.51 -12.84
CA ALA A 112 -4.00 -2.22 -13.96
C ALA A 112 -2.94 -1.13 -13.64
N MET A 113 -3.33 -0.08 -12.92
CA MET A 113 -2.40 0.99 -12.50
C MET A 113 -1.40 0.53 -11.44
N VAL A 114 -1.79 -0.41 -10.59
CA VAL A 114 -0.97 -1.00 -9.52
C VAL A 114 0.03 -1.99 -10.11
N SER A 115 -0.41 -2.82 -11.05
CA SER A 115 0.40 -3.83 -11.73
C SER A 115 1.20 -3.29 -12.93
N MET A 116 1.10 -2.00 -13.24
CA MET A 116 1.83 -1.41 -14.36
C MET A 116 3.34 -1.49 -14.15
N GLU A 117 4.02 -2.12 -15.10
CA GLU A 117 5.48 -2.19 -15.17
C GLU A 117 6.02 -1.15 -16.16
N GLN A 118 7.03 -0.39 -15.74
CA GLN A 118 7.72 0.56 -16.61
C GLN A 118 8.92 -0.12 -17.27
N ILE A 119 8.82 -0.38 -18.58
CA ILE A 119 9.88 -1.07 -19.35
C ILE A 119 11.03 -0.12 -19.72
N HIS A 120 10.74 1.17 -19.95
CA HIS A 120 11.74 2.16 -20.34
C HIS A 120 11.35 3.59 -19.92
N GLY A 121 12.29 4.54 -20.06
CA GLY A 121 12.07 5.97 -19.83
C GLY A 121 12.39 6.42 -18.40
N ARG A 122 12.19 7.71 -18.12
CA ARG A 122 12.37 8.27 -16.78
C ARG A 122 11.19 7.85 -15.89
N ALA A 123 11.44 7.73 -14.58
CA ALA A 123 10.38 7.45 -13.62
C ALA A 123 9.18 8.40 -13.80
N ALA A 124 7.97 7.83 -13.80
CA ALA A 124 6.74 8.56 -13.98
C ALA A 124 6.57 9.68 -12.94
N SER A 125 6.16 10.87 -13.40
CA SER A 125 5.67 11.93 -12.51
C SER A 125 4.22 11.68 -12.09
N PHE A 126 3.74 12.41 -11.09
CA PHE A 126 2.32 12.39 -10.71
C PHE A 126 1.38 12.64 -11.89
N ASN A 127 1.66 13.65 -12.71
CA ASN A 127 0.83 13.96 -13.88
C ASN A 127 0.86 12.85 -14.92
N ASN A 128 2.00 12.15 -15.10
CA ASN A 128 2.04 11.00 -15.99
C ASN A 128 1.15 9.87 -15.48
N VAL A 129 1.13 9.58 -14.18
CA VAL A 129 0.25 8.54 -13.62
C VAL A 129 -1.22 8.89 -13.84
N LEU A 130 -1.59 10.17 -13.72
CA LEU A 130 -2.94 10.64 -13.99
C LEU A 130 -3.33 10.51 -15.46
N ASP A 131 -2.47 10.97 -16.37
CA ASP A 131 -2.71 10.88 -17.82
C ASP A 131 -2.78 9.41 -18.30
N ILE A 132 -1.91 8.54 -17.77
CA ILE A 132 -1.95 7.10 -18.06
C ILE A 132 -3.26 6.49 -17.56
N ASN A 133 -3.70 6.81 -16.34
CA ASN A 133 -4.96 6.30 -15.81
C ASN A 133 -6.16 6.77 -16.65
N ALA A 134 -6.17 8.03 -17.08
CA ALA A 134 -7.21 8.57 -17.96
C ALA A 134 -7.20 7.86 -19.33
N ALA A 135 -6.04 7.75 -19.97
CA ALA A 135 -5.89 7.05 -21.25
C ALA A 135 -6.32 5.57 -21.13
N TRP A 136 -5.90 4.89 -20.05
CA TRP A 136 -6.24 3.50 -19.78
C TRP A 136 -7.75 3.29 -19.62
N ARG A 137 -8.43 4.17 -18.87
CA ARG A 137 -9.89 4.11 -18.72
C ARG A 137 -10.60 4.29 -20.05
N ILE A 138 -10.20 5.30 -20.84
CA ILE A 138 -10.81 5.57 -22.15
C ILE A 138 -10.67 4.37 -23.08
N VAL A 139 -9.47 3.80 -23.23
CA VAL A 139 -9.30 2.64 -24.13
C VAL A 139 -10.03 1.39 -23.61
N SER A 140 -10.21 1.26 -22.30
CA SER A 140 -10.91 0.13 -21.69
C SER A 140 -12.43 0.16 -21.91
N ASP A 141 -13.00 1.30 -22.31
CA ASP A 141 -14.44 1.43 -22.60
C ASP A 141 -14.82 0.86 -23.98
N PHE A 142 -13.85 0.54 -24.83
CA PHE A 142 -14.08 0.05 -26.19
C PHE A 142 -13.63 -1.40 -26.36
N ALA A 143 -14.50 -2.23 -26.94
CA ALA A 143 -14.17 -3.62 -27.26
C ALA A 143 -13.28 -3.79 -28.50
N GLN A 144 -13.24 -2.79 -29.39
CA GLN A 144 -12.44 -2.79 -30.61
C GLN A 144 -11.02 -2.24 -30.35
N PRO A 145 -10.01 -2.58 -31.18
CA PRO A 145 -8.69 -1.97 -31.09
C PRO A 145 -8.78 -0.44 -31.11
N THR A 146 -8.37 0.18 -30.00
CA THR A 146 -8.59 1.61 -29.74
C THR A 146 -7.30 2.27 -29.26
N VAL A 147 -7.08 3.51 -29.66
CA VAL A 147 -5.96 4.35 -29.23
C VAL A 147 -6.52 5.62 -28.60
N ALA A 148 -6.07 5.94 -27.38
CA ALA A 148 -6.36 7.21 -26.72
C ALA A 148 -5.05 8.00 -26.54
N ILE A 149 -5.07 9.29 -26.87
CA ILE A 149 -3.99 10.23 -26.62
C ILE A 149 -4.52 11.22 -25.60
N VAL A 150 -3.84 11.37 -24.46
CA VAL A 150 -4.30 12.23 -23.37
C VAL A 150 -3.22 13.23 -23.02
N LYS A 151 -3.63 14.47 -22.73
CA LYS A 151 -2.75 15.52 -22.21
C LYS A 151 -3.46 16.33 -21.13
N HIS A 152 -2.86 16.43 -19.95
CA HIS A 152 -3.45 17.14 -18.81
C HIS A 152 -4.87 16.62 -18.49
N GLN A 153 -5.04 15.30 -18.50
CA GLN A 153 -6.30 14.58 -18.31
C GLN A 153 -7.39 14.85 -19.36
N ASN A 154 -7.07 15.58 -20.44
CA ASN A 154 -7.99 15.82 -21.55
C ASN A 154 -7.62 14.90 -22.73
N PRO A 155 -8.57 14.14 -23.30
CA PRO A 155 -8.37 13.36 -24.52
C PRO A 155 -8.30 14.22 -25.78
#